data_AF-A0A1J8PKD9-F1
#
_entry.id   AF-A0A1J8PKD9-F1
#
_cell.length_a   1.000
_cell.length_b   1.000
_cell.length_c   1.000
_cell.angle_alpha   90.00
_cell.angle_beta   90.00
_cell.angle_gamma   90.00
#
_symmetry.space_group_name_H-M   'P 1'
#
loop_
_entity.id
_entity.type
_entity.pdbx_description
1 polymer ?
#
loop_
_entity_poly.entity_id
_entity_poly.type
_entity_poly.pdbx_seq_one_letter_code
_entity_poly.pdbx_strand_id
1 'polypeptide(L)'
;MLRQIRTSTIVLSGIRDLVTGPDFIPSSVAPIVNSCAAALSASKFSSLLQSRNIDGHSAMYWAIVNNRLEALSAFTGFISKLSSDCRSDLRLACIATSNHASFMQLNLGTIDSNYEPLQRSLGCPPDEIEVHEGDHDELEKHKFVALLRFKMCQKRLRITQNLKAEFVAGGRIWWLRIYMGPKRKWRMEWSLSQHSLPAYPDAVVVIEVQRGKPGCATPPQELRMVNRLTDTKFTSLIVPGT
;
A
#
# COMPACT_ATOMS: atom_id res chain seq x y z
N MET A 1 -12.68 7.54 -37.07
CA MET A 1 -12.57 6.45 -36.07
C MET A 1 -11.30 5.62 -36.26
N LEU A 2 -11.04 5.08 -37.46
CA LEU A 2 -9.87 4.22 -37.76
C LEU A 2 -8.50 4.84 -37.41
N ARG A 3 -8.28 6.13 -37.71
CA ARG A 3 -7.01 6.83 -37.37
C ARG A 3 -6.73 6.84 -35.87
N GLN A 4 -7.77 7.07 -35.05
CA GLN A 4 -7.64 7.12 -33.59
C GLN A 4 -7.28 5.76 -33.00
N ILE A 5 -7.90 4.68 -33.51
CA ILE A 5 -7.61 3.31 -33.08
C ILE A 5 -6.14 3.00 -33.34
N ARG A 6 -5.66 3.28 -34.57
CA ARG A 6 -4.26 3.08 -34.94
C ARG A 6 -3.29 3.84 -34.02
N THR A 7 -3.57 5.11 -33.71
CA THR A 7 -2.75 5.89 -32.79
C THR A 7 -2.70 5.28 -31.40
N SER A 8 -3.85 4.84 -30.85
CA SER A 8 -3.90 4.17 -29.54
C SER A 8 -3.11 2.87 -29.52
N THR A 9 -3.14 2.06 -30.59
CA THR A 9 -2.34 0.84 -30.70
C THR A 9 -0.84 1.12 -30.72
N ILE A 10 -0.40 2.15 -31.46
CA ILE A 10 1.02 2.53 -31.52
C ILE A 10 1.51 3.01 -30.15
N VAL A 11 0.72 3.87 -29.49
CA VAL A 11 1.03 4.34 -28.14
C VAL A 11 1.08 3.17 -27.16
N LEU A 12 0.12 2.24 -27.22
CA LEU A 12 0.11 1.06 -26.36
C LEU A 12 1.35 0.18 -26.56
N SER A 13 1.79 -0.03 -27.82
CA SER A 13 3.02 -0.78 -28.11
C SER A 13 4.23 -0.10 -27.47
N GLY A 14 4.38 1.22 -27.66
CA GLY A 14 5.50 1.96 -27.06
C GLY A 14 5.49 1.91 -25.53
N ILE A 15 4.32 2.01 -24.89
CA ILE A 15 4.18 1.86 -23.44
C ILE A 15 4.47 0.43 -22.99
N ARG A 16 4.05 -0.59 -23.75
CA ARG A 16 4.36 -1.99 -23.47
C ARG A 16 5.86 -2.22 -23.49
N ASP A 17 6.54 -1.78 -24.55
CA ASP A 17 7.99 -1.93 -24.69
C ASP A 17 8.72 -1.19 -23.57
N LEU A 18 8.22 -0.02 -23.16
CA LEU A 18 8.78 0.74 -22.05
C LEU A 18 8.71 0.00 -20.70
N VAL A 19 7.63 -0.74 -20.43
CA VAL A 19 7.42 -1.40 -19.12
C VAL A 19 7.84 -2.86 -19.09
N THR A 20 7.92 -3.53 -20.24
CA THR A 20 8.27 -4.96 -20.34
C THR A 20 9.59 -5.22 -21.06
N GLY A 21 10.12 -4.24 -21.80
CA GLY A 21 11.33 -4.40 -22.58
C GLY A 21 12.57 -4.70 -21.72
N PRO A 22 13.50 -5.52 -22.23
CA PRO A 22 14.75 -5.81 -21.54
C PRO A 22 15.66 -4.56 -21.49
N ASP A 23 15.66 -3.75 -22.56
CA ASP A 23 16.53 -2.59 -22.76
C ASP A 23 15.97 -1.30 -22.16
N PHE A 24 15.58 -1.35 -20.89
CA PHE A 24 15.03 -0.17 -20.20
C PHE A 24 16.13 0.84 -19.87
N ILE A 25 15.94 2.07 -20.34
CA ILE A 25 16.84 3.20 -20.09
C ILE A 25 16.05 4.27 -19.31
N PRO A 26 16.30 4.46 -18.00
CA PRO A 26 15.55 5.42 -17.17
C PRO A 26 15.46 6.83 -17.76
N SER A 27 16.54 7.34 -18.36
CA SER A 27 16.59 8.69 -18.95
C SER A 27 15.70 8.86 -20.20
N SER A 28 15.32 7.76 -20.86
CA SER A 28 14.45 7.78 -22.04
C SER A 28 12.96 7.79 -21.70
N VAL A 29 12.59 7.48 -20.45
CA VAL A 29 11.19 7.33 -20.02
C VAL A 29 10.40 8.61 -20.26
N ALA A 30 10.86 9.74 -19.72
CA ALA A 30 10.15 11.01 -19.82
C ALA A 30 9.85 11.45 -21.26
N PRO A 31 10.83 11.50 -22.20
CA PRO A 31 10.53 11.88 -23.58
C PRO A 31 9.58 10.91 -24.28
N ILE A 32 9.69 9.60 -24.04
CA ILE A 32 8.78 8.58 -24.62
C ILE A 32 7.35 8.78 -24.11
N VAL A 33 7.17 8.91 -22.79
CA VAL A 33 5.86 9.11 -22.16
C VAL A 33 5.22 10.41 -22.62
N ASN A 34 5.98 11.51 -22.69
CA ASN A 34 5.48 12.80 -23.18
C ASN A 34 5.06 12.74 -24.65
N SER A 35 5.83 12.04 -25.50
CA SER A 35 5.46 11.81 -26.90
C SER A 35 4.15 11.02 -27.02
N CYS A 36 4.00 9.96 -26.23
CA CYS A 36 2.79 9.16 -26.16
C CYS A 36 1.58 9.97 -25.67
N ALA A 37 1.78 10.78 -24.64
CA ALA A 37 0.75 11.65 -24.08
C ALA A 37 0.29 12.71 -25.09
N ALA A 38 1.21 13.30 -25.86
CA ALA A 38 0.90 14.29 -26.89
C ALA A 38 0.10 13.70 -28.07
N ALA A 39 0.23 12.39 -28.33
CA ALA A 39 -0.50 11.71 -29.39
C ALA A 39 -1.98 11.42 -29.05
N LEU A 40 -2.39 11.57 -27.79
CA LEU A 40 -3.73 11.26 -27.29
C LEU A 40 -4.31 12.43 -26.48
N SER A 41 -5.61 12.41 -26.22
CA SER A 41 -6.16 13.31 -25.20
C SER A 41 -5.72 12.85 -23.82
N ALA A 42 -5.57 13.78 -22.86
CA ALA A 42 -5.17 13.45 -21.49
C ALA A 42 -6.04 12.34 -20.86
N SER A 43 -7.36 12.41 -21.07
CA SER A 43 -8.30 11.39 -20.59
C SER A 43 -8.08 10.00 -21.22
N LYS A 44 -7.79 9.94 -22.52
CA LYS A 44 -7.52 8.68 -23.23
C LYS A 44 -6.19 8.08 -22.83
N PHE A 45 -5.15 8.91 -22.68
CA PHE A 45 -3.85 8.45 -22.22
C PHE A 45 -3.93 7.92 -20.78
N SER A 46 -4.58 8.68 -19.88
CA SER A 46 -4.83 8.26 -18.50
C SER A 46 -5.61 6.94 -18.43
N SER A 47 -6.65 6.79 -19.26
CA SER A 47 -7.41 5.54 -19.36
C SER A 47 -6.55 4.39 -19.87
N LEU A 48 -5.71 4.62 -20.89
CA LEU A 48 -4.84 3.61 -21.49
C LEU A 48 -3.83 3.06 -20.48
N LEU A 49 -3.23 3.93 -19.66
CA LEU A 49 -2.27 3.54 -18.61
C LEU A 49 -2.91 2.66 -17.51
N GLN A 50 -4.18 2.91 -17.20
CA GLN A 50 -4.93 2.25 -16.12
C GLN A 50 -5.69 1.00 -16.57
N SER A 51 -5.96 0.85 -17.87
CA SER A 51 -6.68 -0.30 -18.43
C SER A 51 -5.78 -1.54 -18.59
N ARG A 52 -6.40 -2.72 -18.47
CA ARG A 52 -5.74 -4.04 -18.54
C ARG A 52 -5.38 -4.47 -19.97
N ASN A 53 -4.56 -3.67 -20.65
CA ASN A 53 -4.25 -3.85 -22.07
C ASN A 53 -2.94 -4.58 -22.34
N ILE A 54 -2.16 -4.93 -21.32
CA ILE A 54 -0.89 -5.63 -21.47
C ILE A 54 -0.97 -6.93 -20.69
N ASP A 55 -1.18 -8.04 -21.42
CA ASP A 55 -1.27 -9.40 -20.85
C ASP A 55 -2.23 -9.51 -19.66
N GLY A 56 -3.39 -8.83 -19.75
CA GLY A 56 -4.43 -8.83 -18.71
C GLY A 56 -4.20 -7.86 -17.55
N HIS A 57 -3.12 -7.07 -17.58
CA HIS A 57 -2.76 -6.09 -16.56
C HIS A 57 -2.53 -4.69 -17.13
N SER A 58 -2.51 -3.70 -16.25
CA SER A 58 -2.24 -2.30 -16.59
C SER A 58 -0.75 -2.04 -16.87
N ALA A 59 -0.44 -0.95 -17.57
CA ALA A 59 0.95 -0.53 -17.75
C ALA A 59 1.62 -0.20 -16.40
N MET A 60 0.85 0.36 -15.47
CA MET A 60 1.33 0.66 -14.12
C MET A 60 1.65 -0.60 -13.31
N TYR A 61 0.88 -1.69 -13.46
CA TYR A 61 1.18 -2.99 -12.86
C TYR A 61 2.55 -3.49 -13.32
N TRP A 62 2.79 -3.52 -14.63
CA TRP A 62 4.07 -4.00 -15.18
C TRP A 62 5.25 -3.11 -14.81
N ALA A 63 5.02 -1.80 -14.66
CA ALA A 63 6.05 -0.90 -14.16
C ALA A 63 6.49 -1.26 -12.72
N ILE A 64 5.58 -1.72 -11.85
CA ILE A 64 5.94 -2.21 -10.52
C ILE A 64 6.64 -3.57 -10.61
N VAL A 65 6.04 -4.53 -11.33
CA VAL A 65 6.57 -5.90 -11.44
C VAL A 65 7.99 -5.93 -11.98
N ASN A 66 8.28 -5.13 -13.00
CA ASN A 66 9.59 -5.07 -13.63
C ASN A 66 10.51 -4.00 -13.02
N ASN A 67 10.16 -3.45 -11.85
CA ASN A 67 10.92 -2.43 -11.12
C ASN A 67 11.32 -1.21 -11.98
N ARG A 68 10.37 -0.70 -12.77
CA ARG A 68 10.52 0.47 -13.65
C ARG A 68 9.93 1.72 -12.97
N LEU A 69 10.51 2.13 -11.85
CA LEU A 69 9.95 3.17 -10.98
C LEU A 69 9.88 4.55 -11.66
N GLU A 70 10.79 4.85 -12.58
CA GLU A 70 10.77 6.08 -13.37
C GLU A 70 9.56 6.11 -14.32
N ALA A 71 9.21 4.97 -14.93
CA ALA A 71 8.01 4.85 -15.75
C ALA A 71 6.75 5.02 -14.91
N LEU A 72 6.70 4.37 -13.74
CA LEU A 72 5.60 4.54 -12.79
C LEU A 72 5.43 6.01 -12.38
N SER A 73 6.53 6.69 -12.01
CA SER A 73 6.54 8.12 -11.65
C SER A 73 6.01 8.97 -12.80
N ALA A 74 6.52 8.79 -14.02
CA ALA A 74 6.05 9.49 -15.21
C ALA A 74 4.56 9.26 -15.47
N PHE A 75 4.06 8.03 -15.33
CA PHE A 75 2.64 7.70 -15.53
C PHE A 75 1.73 8.39 -14.51
N THR A 76 2.13 8.44 -13.24
CA THR A 76 1.34 9.10 -12.18
C THR A 76 1.13 10.58 -12.45
N GLY A 77 2.04 11.25 -13.16
CA GLY A 77 1.88 12.64 -13.60
C GLY A 77 0.69 12.88 -14.55
N PHE A 78 0.20 11.83 -15.22
CA PHE A 78 -0.95 11.89 -16.13
C PHE A 78 -2.25 11.31 -15.53
N ILE A 79 -2.24 10.98 -14.23
CA ILE A 79 -3.37 10.34 -13.54
C ILE A 79 -3.80 11.22 -12.37
N SER A 80 -4.95 11.87 -12.51
CA SER A 80 -5.54 12.65 -11.41
C SER A 80 -6.19 11.77 -10.34
N LYS A 81 -6.73 10.62 -10.73
CA LYS A 81 -7.37 9.64 -9.85
C LYS A 81 -7.22 8.24 -10.41
N LEU A 82 -6.75 7.30 -9.59
CA LEU A 82 -6.72 5.89 -9.94
C LEU A 82 -8.14 5.31 -9.97
N SER A 83 -8.47 4.58 -11.02
CA SER A 83 -9.67 3.77 -11.11
C SER A 83 -9.64 2.64 -10.08
N SER A 84 -10.81 2.16 -9.66
CA SER A 84 -10.90 1.03 -8.73
C SER A 84 -10.17 -0.21 -9.27
N ASP A 85 -10.36 -0.50 -10.56
CA ASP A 85 -9.74 -1.66 -11.21
C ASP A 85 -8.21 -1.55 -11.27
N CYS A 86 -7.69 -0.35 -11.59
CA CYS A 86 -6.26 -0.09 -11.56
C CYS A 86 -5.70 -0.19 -10.14
N ARG A 87 -6.41 0.31 -9.11
CA ARG A 87 -5.99 0.13 -7.71
C ARG A 87 -5.90 -1.34 -7.33
N SER A 88 -6.89 -2.15 -7.66
CA SER A 88 -6.85 -3.60 -7.41
C SER A 88 -5.70 -4.25 -8.17
N ASP A 89 -5.44 -3.84 -9.40
CA ASP A 89 -4.33 -4.34 -10.21
C ASP A 89 -2.97 -3.99 -9.58
N LEU A 90 -2.74 -2.73 -9.19
CA LEU A 90 -1.50 -2.31 -8.53
C LEU A 90 -1.28 -3.02 -7.18
N ARG A 91 -2.35 -3.34 -6.45
CA ARG A 91 -2.25 -4.16 -5.23
C ARG A 91 -1.73 -5.56 -5.54
N LEU A 92 -2.16 -6.17 -6.65
CA LEU A 92 -1.62 -7.45 -7.10
C LEU A 92 -0.15 -7.34 -7.50
N ALA A 93 0.26 -6.24 -8.15
CA ALA A 93 1.66 -6.00 -8.47
C ALA A 93 2.54 -5.96 -7.22
N CYS A 94 2.12 -5.17 -6.21
CA CYS A 94 2.85 -5.08 -4.94
C CYS A 94 2.91 -6.42 -4.19
N ILE A 95 1.85 -7.23 -4.25
CA ILE A 95 1.83 -8.60 -3.74
C ILE A 95 2.88 -9.46 -4.46
N ALA A 96 2.88 -9.43 -5.80
CA ALA A 96 3.78 -10.25 -6.62
C ALA A 96 5.26 -9.93 -6.37
N THR A 97 5.59 -8.67 -6.09
CA THR A 97 6.98 -8.23 -5.84
C THR A 97 7.33 -8.07 -4.37
N SER A 98 6.41 -8.35 -3.44
CA SER A 98 6.52 -7.98 -2.01
C SER A 98 6.96 -6.52 -1.76
N ASN A 99 6.57 -5.58 -2.64
CA ASN A 99 7.10 -4.22 -2.63
C ASN A 99 6.22 -3.27 -1.79
N HIS A 100 6.55 -3.17 -0.50
CA HIS A 100 5.87 -2.27 0.43
C HIS A 100 6.08 -0.79 0.11
N ALA A 101 7.27 -0.40 -0.37
CA ALA A 101 7.59 0.99 -0.65
C ALA A 101 6.67 1.57 -1.76
N SER A 102 6.51 0.84 -2.87
CA SER A 102 5.58 1.24 -3.94
C SER A 102 4.13 1.23 -3.47
N PHE A 103 3.76 0.29 -2.60
CA PHE A 103 2.41 0.24 -2.01
C PHE A 103 2.07 1.51 -1.21
N MET A 104 3.03 1.99 -0.40
CA MET A 104 2.90 3.22 0.37
C MET A 104 2.94 4.47 -0.50
N GLN A 105 3.89 4.56 -1.43
CA GLN A 105 4.05 5.70 -2.33
C GLN A 105 2.80 5.97 -3.17
N LEU A 106 2.16 4.90 -3.67
CA LEU A 106 0.95 4.98 -4.47
C LEU A 106 -0.33 5.13 -3.63
N ASN A 107 -0.22 5.18 -2.29
CA ASN A 107 -1.34 5.22 -1.36
C ASN A 107 -2.40 4.13 -1.69
N LEU A 108 -1.92 2.90 -1.93
CA LEU A 108 -2.77 1.77 -2.30
C LEU A 108 -3.47 1.15 -1.10
N GLY A 109 -2.98 1.42 0.11
CA GLY A 109 -3.68 1.09 1.34
C GLY A 109 -5.07 1.70 1.39
N THR A 110 -6.01 1.01 2.03
CA THR A 110 -7.25 1.66 2.46
C THR A 110 -6.95 2.59 3.63
N ILE A 111 -6.48 3.80 3.35
CA ILE A 111 -6.80 4.92 4.24
C ILE A 111 -8.28 5.20 3.96
N ASP A 112 -9.14 4.98 4.96
CA ASP A 112 -10.56 5.32 4.88
C ASP A 112 -10.64 6.73 4.27
N SER A 113 -11.29 6.89 3.12
CA SER A 113 -11.26 8.16 2.37
C SER A 113 -11.79 9.33 3.19
N ASN A 114 -12.54 9.04 4.25
CA ASN A 114 -13.05 10.01 5.22
C ASN A 114 -11.98 10.48 6.22
N TYR A 115 -10.84 9.79 6.28
CA TYR A 115 -9.80 9.99 7.27
C TYR A 115 -8.80 11.09 6.90
N GLU A 116 -8.50 11.25 5.61
CA GLU A 116 -7.56 12.26 5.10
C GLU A 116 -7.98 13.71 5.45
N PRO A 117 -9.24 14.13 5.21
CA PRO A 117 -9.71 15.47 5.62
C PRO A 117 -9.59 15.70 7.12
N LEU A 118 -9.84 14.66 7.92
CA LEU A 118 -9.74 14.72 9.37
C LEU A 118 -8.28 14.81 9.84
N GLN A 119 -7.36 14.07 9.23
CA GLN A 119 -5.93 14.20 9.50
C GLN A 119 -5.45 15.62 9.28
N ARG A 120 -5.85 16.21 8.14
CA ARG A 120 -5.55 17.59 7.79
C ARG A 120 -6.14 18.58 8.78
N SER A 121 -7.40 18.42 9.19
CA SER A 121 -8.04 19.31 10.17
C SER A 121 -7.43 19.21 11.57
N LEU A 122 -6.90 18.03 11.92
CA LEU A 122 -6.26 17.79 13.22
C LEU A 122 -4.78 18.18 13.26
N GLY A 123 -4.19 18.57 12.12
CA GLY A 123 -2.75 18.79 11.99
C GLY A 123 -1.94 17.53 12.33
N CYS A 124 -2.52 16.36 12.07
CA CYS A 124 -1.93 15.08 12.46
C CYS A 124 -1.02 14.58 11.34
N PRO A 125 0.27 14.30 11.61
CA PRO A 125 1.16 13.73 10.60
C PRO A 125 0.67 12.34 10.15
N PRO A 126 1.09 11.88 8.96
CA PRO A 126 0.84 10.52 8.49
C PRO A 126 1.37 9.48 9.48
N ASP A 127 0.75 8.30 9.46
CA ASP A 127 1.29 7.15 10.19
C ASP A 127 2.52 6.61 9.49
N GLU A 128 3.47 6.10 10.27
CA GLU A 128 4.67 5.47 9.74
C GLU A 128 4.46 3.95 9.78
N ILE A 129 4.76 3.29 8.66
CA ILE A 129 4.74 1.84 8.56
C ILE A 129 6.07 1.44 7.93
N GLU A 130 6.81 0.59 8.64
CA GLU A 130 8.07 0.01 8.18
C GLU A 130 7.92 -1.50 8.17
N VAL A 131 8.42 -2.16 7.13
CA VAL A 131 8.39 -3.61 7.00
C VAL A 131 9.81 -4.08 6.74
N HIS A 132 10.29 -4.96 7.61
CA HIS A 132 11.58 -5.63 7.49
C HIS A 132 11.32 -7.10 7.19
N GLU A 133 11.65 -7.55 5.99
CA GLU A 133 11.62 -8.98 5.65
C GLU A 133 12.93 -9.64 6.11
N GLY A 134 12.87 -10.90 6.52
CA GLY A 134 14.05 -11.67 6.93
C GLY A 134 15.06 -11.84 5.79
N ASP A 135 16.32 -12.09 6.15
CA ASP A 135 17.39 -12.29 5.18
C ASP A 135 17.13 -13.50 4.27
N HIS A 136 17.84 -13.58 3.16
CA HIS A 136 17.69 -14.56 2.07
C HIS A 136 17.90 -16.04 2.44
N ASP A 137 18.06 -16.39 3.71
CA ASP A 137 18.03 -17.80 4.10
C ASP A 137 16.63 -18.37 3.75
N GLU A 138 16.60 -19.49 3.02
CA GLU A 138 15.35 -20.07 2.54
C GLU A 138 14.39 -20.42 3.69
N LEU A 139 14.95 -20.68 4.88
CA LEU A 139 14.22 -20.94 6.12
C LEU A 139 13.56 -19.68 6.73
N GLU A 140 14.05 -18.48 6.39
CA GLU A 140 13.57 -17.19 6.92
C GLU A 140 12.84 -16.33 5.89
N LYS A 141 12.77 -16.77 4.63
CA LYS A 141 12.12 -16.09 3.50
C LYS A 141 10.67 -15.62 3.74
N HIS A 142 10.00 -16.14 4.76
CA HIS A 142 8.63 -15.77 5.12
C HIS A 142 8.49 -15.08 6.47
N LYS A 143 9.60 -14.83 7.16
CA LYS A 143 9.62 -14.03 8.39
C LYS A 143 9.66 -12.56 8.03
N PHE A 144 8.88 -11.76 8.75
CA PHE A 144 8.92 -10.31 8.62
C PHE A 144 8.57 -9.66 9.95
N VAL A 145 9.01 -8.42 10.11
CA VAL A 145 8.65 -7.53 11.21
C VAL A 145 8.01 -6.30 10.61
N ALA A 146 6.76 -6.03 10.98
CA ALA A 146 6.06 -4.80 10.61
C ALA A 146 6.00 -3.87 11.82
N LEU A 147 6.60 -2.68 11.71
CA LEU A 147 6.58 -1.63 12.72
C LEU A 147 5.54 -0.58 12.31
N LEU A 148 4.49 -0.43 13.12
CA LEU A 148 3.39 0.50 12.84
C LEU A 148 3.33 1.58 13.92
N ARG A 149 3.52 2.85 13.53
CA ARG A 149 3.52 4.00 14.45
C ARG A 149 2.34 4.91 14.17
N PHE A 150 1.29 4.74 14.97
CA PHE A 150 0.08 5.57 14.87
C PHE A 150 0.22 6.91 15.58
N LYS A 151 0.35 8.00 14.84
CA LYS A 151 0.49 9.35 15.41
C LYS A 151 -0.86 9.81 15.96
N MET A 152 -0.87 10.39 17.17
CA MET A 152 -2.08 10.85 17.87
C MET A 152 -3.18 9.77 17.99
N CYS A 153 -2.80 8.49 18.07
CA CYS A 153 -3.71 7.34 18.04
C CYS A 153 -4.96 7.52 18.94
N GLN A 154 -4.79 7.88 20.22
CA GLN A 154 -5.92 8.03 21.14
C GLN A 154 -6.93 9.11 20.70
N LYS A 155 -6.43 10.27 20.27
CA LYS A 155 -7.27 11.40 19.84
C LYS A 155 -8.07 11.01 18.60
N ARG A 156 -7.40 10.39 17.62
CA ARG A 156 -8.04 9.93 16.39
C ARG A 156 -9.05 8.83 16.67
N LEU A 157 -8.70 7.84 17.49
CA LEU A 157 -9.58 6.74 17.84
C LEU A 157 -10.84 7.21 18.59
N ARG A 158 -10.77 8.28 19.39
CA ARG A 158 -11.97 8.90 20.00
C ARG A 158 -12.90 9.53 18.97
N ILE A 159 -12.36 10.07 17.87
CA ILE A 159 -13.13 10.75 16.83
C ILE A 159 -13.67 9.74 15.81
N THR A 160 -12.80 8.89 15.27
CA THR A 160 -13.15 7.97 14.17
C THR A 160 -13.67 6.63 14.64
N GLN A 161 -13.42 6.28 15.90
CA GLN A 161 -13.72 4.97 16.49
C GLN A 161 -13.03 3.78 15.81
N ASN A 162 -12.22 4.04 14.79
CA ASN A 162 -11.60 3.04 13.91
C ASN A 162 -10.37 3.65 13.22
N LEU A 163 -9.23 2.99 13.37
CA LEU A 163 -7.98 3.26 12.67
C LEU A 163 -7.60 2.00 11.93
N LYS A 164 -7.27 2.12 10.65
CA LYS A 164 -6.84 1.00 9.81
C LYS A 164 -5.50 1.34 9.16
N ALA A 165 -4.59 0.39 9.15
CA ALA A 165 -3.35 0.41 8.40
C ALA A 165 -3.30 -0.84 7.52
N GLU A 166 -2.69 -0.73 6.35
CA GLU A 166 -2.39 -1.86 5.48
C GLU A 166 -0.92 -1.83 5.09
N PHE A 167 -0.31 -3.00 4.92
CA PHE A 167 1.09 -3.14 4.53
C PHE A 167 1.30 -4.41 3.71
N VAL A 168 2.41 -4.47 2.98
CA VAL A 168 2.78 -5.62 2.16
C VAL A 168 3.94 -6.33 2.84
N ALA A 169 3.82 -7.63 3.07
CA ALA A 169 4.89 -8.46 3.60
C ALA A 169 4.68 -9.92 3.23
N GLY A 170 5.75 -10.64 2.87
CA GLY A 170 5.69 -12.06 2.53
C GLY A 170 4.74 -12.36 1.37
N GLY A 171 4.75 -11.50 0.35
CA GLY A 171 3.89 -11.61 -0.84
C GLY A 171 2.39 -11.52 -0.52
N ARG A 172 2.00 -10.75 0.49
CA ARG A 172 0.61 -10.57 0.93
C ARG A 172 0.37 -9.15 1.41
N ILE A 173 -0.89 -8.71 1.34
CA ILE A 173 -1.34 -7.48 1.98
C ILE A 173 -1.99 -7.83 3.31
N TRP A 174 -1.36 -7.36 4.37
CA TRP A 174 -1.87 -7.41 5.73
C TRP A 174 -2.64 -6.12 6.03
N TRP A 175 -3.61 -6.22 6.92
CA TRP A 175 -4.21 -5.05 7.54
C TRP A 175 -4.20 -5.19 9.05
N LEU A 176 -4.02 -4.06 9.71
CA LEU A 176 -4.20 -3.87 11.13
C LEU A 176 -5.31 -2.86 11.35
N ARG A 177 -6.19 -3.13 12.31
CA ARG A 177 -7.30 -2.28 12.70
C ARG A 177 -7.29 -2.08 14.21
N ILE A 178 -7.31 -0.84 14.65
CA ILE A 178 -7.53 -0.47 16.06
C ILE A 178 -8.89 0.22 16.13
N TYR A 179 -9.80 -0.25 16.97
CA TYR A 179 -11.15 0.31 17.04
C TYR A 179 -11.71 0.35 18.47
N MET A 180 -12.74 1.17 18.68
CA MET A 180 -13.46 1.26 19.95
C MET A 180 -14.48 0.13 20.04
N GLY A 181 -14.26 -0.82 20.94
CA GLY A 181 -15.22 -1.86 21.27
C GLY A 181 -16.27 -1.41 22.31
N PRO A 182 -17.18 -2.33 22.70
CA PRO A 182 -18.14 -2.09 23.77
C PRO A 182 -17.46 -1.62 25.06
N LYS A 183 -18.15 -0.79 25.85
CA LYS A 183 -17.63 -0.20 27.09
C LYS A 183 -16.38 0.67 26.89
N ARG A 184 -16.20 1.25 25.69
CA ARG A 184 -15.06 2.12 25.33
C ARG A 184 -13.68 1.47 25.48
N LYS A 185 -13.61 0.13 25.42
CA LYS A 185 -12.34 -0.60 25.43
C LYS A 185 -11.74 -0.62 24.03
N TRP A 186 -10.43 -0.48 23.92
CA TRP A 186 -9.77 -0.56 22.62
C TRP A 186 -9.64 -2.02 22.21
N ARG A 187 -9.78 -2.25 20.91
CA ARG A 187 -9.61 -3.57 20.31
C ARG A 187 -8.66 -3.44 19.14
N MET A 188 -7.87 -4.46 18.93
CA MET A 188 -6.95 -4.58 17.83
C MET A 188 -7.28 -5.84 17.07
N GLU A 189 -7.46 -5.70 15.77
CA GLU A 189 -7.69 -6.79 14.85
C GLU A 189 -6.67 -6.71 13.73
N TRP A 190 -6.24 -7.86 13.24
CA TRP A 190 -5.43 -7.92 12.05
C TRP A 190 -5.82 -9.15 11.25
N SER A 191 -5.54 -9.12 9.95
CA SER A 191 -5.80 -10.23 9.03
C SER A 191 -5.23 -9.88 7.66
N LEU A 192 -5.39 -10.81 6.72
CA LEU A 192 -5.11 -10.59 5.31
C LEU A 192 -6.20 -9.78 4.63
N SER A 193 -5.81 -8.99 3.63
CA SER A 193 -6.73 -8.29 2.72
C SER A 193 -7.34 -9.27 1.71
N GLN A 194 -8.47 -8.90 1.11
CA GLN A 194 -9.25 -9.78 0.21
C GLN A 194 -8.46 -10.30 -1.00
N HIS A 195 -7.39 -9.61 -1.41
CA HIS A 195 -6.57 -9.98 -2.56
C HIS A 195 -5.39 -10.91 -2.21
N SER A 196 -5.21 -11.25 -0.94
CA SER A 196 -4.10 -12.09 -0.48
C SER A 196 -4.52 -13.55 -0.36
N LEU A 197 -3.64 -14.46 -0.76
CA LEU A 197 -3.83 -15.89 -0.51
C LEU A 197 -3.84 -16.15 1.01
N PRO A 198 -4.65 -17.10 1.50
CA PRO A 198 -4.66 -17.49 2.91
C PRO A 198 -3.25 -17.76 3.47
N ALA A 199 -3.07 -17.47 4.75
CA ALA A 199 -1.85 -17.77 5.49
C ALA A 199 -2.18 -18.06 6.96
N TYR A 200 -1.30 -18.84 7.60
CA TYR A 200 -1.36 -19.18 9.01
C TYR A 200 -0.09 -18.64 9.69
N PRO A 201 -0.02 -17.32 9.96
CA PRO A 201 1.16 -16.73 10.57
C PRO A 201 1.30 -17.18 12.03
N ASP A 202 2.50 -17.60 12.41
CA ASP A 202 2.91 -17.60 13.82
C ASP A 202 3.40 -16.18 14.16
N ALA A 203 2.55 -15.41 14.83
CA ALA A 203 2.76 -13.98 15.00
C ALA A 203 2.86 -13.57 16.47
N VAL A 204 3.85 -12.72 16.72
CA VAL A 204 4.00 -12.00 17.99
C VAL A 204 3.66 -10.55 17.75
N VAL A 205 2.70 -10.03 18.51
CA VAL A 205 2.32 -8.62 18.46
C VAL A 205 2.86 -7.95 19.72
N VAL A 206 3.73 -6.96 19.53
CA VAL A 206 4.27 -6.12 20.61
C VAL A 206 3.67 -4.73 20.46
N ILE A 207 3.07 -4.22 21.54
CA ILE A 207 2.51 -2.87 21.58
C ILE A 207 3.33 -2.06 22.56
N GLU A 208 4.01 -1.04 22.05
CA GLU A 208 4.69 -0.05 22.87
C GLU A 208 3.84 1.21 22.98
N VAL A 209 3.45 1.55 24.20
CA VAL A 209 2.71 2.79 24.45
C VAL A 209 3.70 3.86 24.90
N GLN A 210 3.99 4.81 24.01
CA GLN A 210 4.73 6.02 24.39
C GLN A 210 3.82 6.94 25.21
N ARG A 211 4.05 6.98 26.52
CA ARG A 211 3.41 7.94 27.44
C ARG A 211 4.42 9.01 27.82
N GLY A 212 4.15 10.27 27.47
CA GLY A 212 4.96 11.38 27.96
C GLY A 212 4.94 12.59 27.03
N LYS A 213 5.25 13.76 27.60
CA LYS A 213 5.65 14.91 26.79
C LYS A 213 6.96 14.57 26.06
N PRO A 214 7.17 15.02 24.81
CA PRO A 214 8.46 14.92 24.15
C PRO A 214 9.57 15.42 25.09
N GLY A 215 10.56 14.57 25.41
CA GLY A 215 11.66 14.88 26.32
C GLY A 215 11.52 14.37 27.77
N CYS A 216 10.41 13.72 28.14
CA CYS A 216 10.31 13.05 29.44
C CYS A 216 10.75 11.58 29.31
N ALA A 217 11.76 11.18 30.08
CA ALA A 217 12.41 9.86 30.02
C ALA A 217 11.57 8.73 30.68
N THR A 218 10.25 8.76 30.57
CA THR A 218 9.42 7.65 31.05
C THR A 218 9.54 6.49 30.05
N PRO A 219 10.03 5.31 30.45
CA PRO A 219 10.15 4.17 29.54
C PRO A 219 8.76 3.76 29.04
N PRO A 220 8.65 3.37 27.74
CA PRO A 220 7.39 2.91 27.19
C PRO A 220 6.90 1.66 27.92
N GLN A 221 5.58 1.57 28.12
CA GLN A 221 4.98 0.36 28.64
C GLN A 221 4.84 -0.63 27.48
N GLU A 222 5.55 -1.75 27.57
CA GLU A 222 5.48 -2.84 26.60
C GLU A 222 4.33 -3.79 26.98
N LEU A 223 3.45 -4.06 26.01
CA LEU A 223 2.45 -5.12 26.09
C LEU A 223 2.77 -6.14 25.01
N ARG A 224 3.22 -7.32 25.42
CA ARG A 224 3.52 -8.43 24.53
C ARG A 224 2.34 -9.40 24.46
N MET A 225 1.87 -9.66 23.25
CA MET A 225 0.83 -10.65 22.95
C MET A 225 1.42 -11.71 22.02
N VAL A 226 1.42 -12.97 22.47
CA VAL A 226 1.83 -14.11 21.66
C VAL A 226 0.58 -14.88 21.28
N ASN A 227 0.25 -14.93 19.99
CA ASN A 227 -0.91 -15.67 19.50
C ASN A 227 -0.42 -16.73 18.50
N ARG A 228 -0.59 -18.01 18.85
CA ARG A 228 -0.48 -19.13 17.89
C ARG A 228 -1.86 -19.37 17.30
N LEU A 229 -2.00 -19.29 15.98
CA LEU A 229 -3.30 -19.08 15.33
C LEU A 229 -3.67 -20.19 14.36
N THR A 230 -4.95 -20.60 14.39
CA THR A 230 -5.56 -21.60 13.49
C THR A 230 -6.68 -21.05 12.59
N ASP A 231 -7.08 -19.78 12.73
CA ASP A 231 -8.19 -19.15 12.00
C ASP A 231 -7.74 -17.95 11.13
N THR A 232 -8.64 -17.33 10.37
CA THR A 232 -8.35 -16.28 9.37
C THR A 232 -8.59 -14.84 9.86
N LYS A 233 -9.27 -14.65 11.00
CA LYS A 233 -9.49 -13.34 11.63
C LYS A 233 -9.00 -13.35 13.08
N PHE A 234 -8.26 -12.30 13.45
CA PHE A 234 -7.59 -12.23 14.74
C PHE A 234 -8.10 -11.01 15.51
N THR A 235 -8.63 -11.21 16.72
CA THR A 235 -9.08 -10.13 17.59
C THR A 235 -8.37 -10.22 18.94
N SER A 236 -7.72 -9.13 19.34
CA SER A 236 -7.12 -8.95 20.65
C SER A 236 -7.77 -7.77 21.38
N LEU A 237 -8.02 -7.94 22.68
CA LEU A 237 -8.52 -6.87 23.53
C LEU A 237 -7.34 -6.09 24.11
N ILE A 238 -7.24 -4.80 23.78
CA ILE A 238 -6.26 -3.93 24.40
C ILE A 238 -6.94 -3.28 25.59
N VAL A 239 -6.48 -3.59 26.80
CA VAL A 239 -6.88 -2.83 27.98
C VAL A 239 -6.11 -1.50 27.93
N PRO A 240 -6.77 -0.35 27.72
CA PRO A 240 -6.07 0.91 27.87
C PRO A 240 -5.65 1.03 29.33
N GLY A 241 -4.35 1.18 29.60
CA GLY A 241 -3.97 1.76 30.88
C GLY A 241 -4.48 3.20 30.88
N THR A 242 -5.26 3.54 31.90
CA THR A 242 -5.81 4.88 32.18
C THR A 242 -4.80 5.99 32.01
#